data_AF-A0A2N3B6S0-F1
#
_entry.id   AF-A0A2N3B6S0-F1
#
_cell.length_a   1.000
_cell.length_b   1.000
_cell.length_c   1.000
_cell.angle_alpha   90.00
_cell.angle_beta   90.00
_cell.angle_gamma   90.00
#
_symmetry.space_group_name_H-M   'P 1'
#
loop_
_entity.id
_entity.type
_entity.pdbx_description
1 polymer ?
#
loop_
_entity_poly.entity_id
_entity_poly.type
_entity_poly.pdbx_seq_one_letter_code
_entity_poly.pdbx_strand_id
1 'polypeptide(L)'
;MTAPRVALWRTIADTLSAEIASGCYRPGDKLPTEAALSARFGVNRHTVRHALAALAEAGAIHARRGAGVFVATAPTDYPLGRRVRFHQNVLASGRTPSREILRLETRASDTREAEALALRPGAAVHV
;
A
#
# COMPACT_ATOMS: atom_id res chain seq x y z
N MET A 1 -42.86 -8.04 -0.87
CA MET A 1 -41.70 -7.62 -0.05
C MET A 1 -40.70 -6.91 -0.94
N THR A 2 -40.74 -5.58 -0.99
CA THR A 2 -39.86 -4.77 -1.86
C THR A 2 -38.46 -4.76 -1.27
N ALA A 3 -37.49 -5.37 -1.96
CA ALA A 3 -36.09 -5.32 -1.55
C ALA A 3 -35.63 -3.85 -1.42
N PRO A 4 -34.87 -3.49 -0.38
CA PRO A 4 -34.40 -2.12 -0.21
C PRO A 4 -33.59 -1.72 -1.44
N ARG A 5 -33.96 -0.60 -2.07
CA ARG A 5 -33.25 -0.06 -3.22
C ARG A 5 -31.89 0.46 -2.75
N VAL A 6 -30.89 -0.43 -2.70
CA VAL A 6 -29.51 -0.09 -2.36
C VAL A 6 -29.06 1.01 -3.32
N ALA A 7 -28.44 2.05 -2.77
CA ALA A 7 -27.97 3.16 -3.59
C ALA A 7 -26.93 2.65 -4.60
N LEU A 8 -27.11 2.97 -5.87
CA LEU A 8 -26.31 2.42 -6.98
C LEU A 8 -24.80 2.65 -6.81
N TRP A 9 -24.41 3.78 -6.21
CA TRP A 9 -23.00 4.06 -5.90
C TRP A 9 -22.41 3.06 -4.90
N ARG A 10 -23.21 2.52 -3.97
CA ARG A 10 -22.77 1.55 -2.97
C ARG A 10 -22.50 0.20 -3.63
N THR A 11 -23.38 -0.26 -4.52
CA THR A 11 -23.14 -1.47 -5.32
C THR A 11 -21.86 -1.37 -6.16
N ILE A 12 -21.58 -0.19 -6.74
CA ILE A 12 -20.34 0.05 -7.49
C ILE A 12 -19.12 -0.02 -6.55
N ALA A 13 -19.19 0.61 -5.37
CA ALA A 13 -18.11 0.56 -4.39
C ALA A 13 -17.85 -0.88 -3.91
N ASP A 14 -18.90 -1.64 -3.60
CA ASP A 14 -18.81 -3.03 -3.14
C ASP A 14 -18.19 -3.92 -4.22
N THR A 15 -18.59 -3.72 -5.49
CA THR A 15 -18.03 -4.47 -6.64
C THR A 15 -16.54 -4.19 -6.81
N LEU A 16 -16.15 -2.91 -6.78
CA LEU A 16 -14.74 -2.52 -6.90
C LEU A 16 -13.91 -3.00 -5.69
N SER A 17 -14.46 -2.97 -4.48
CA SER A 17 -13.82 -3.56 -3.29
C SER A 17 -13.58 -5.06 -3.45
N ALA A 18 -14.56 -5.80 -3.96
CA ALA A 18 -14.41 -7.23 -4.22
C ALA A 18 -13.34 -7.50 -5.29
N GLU A 19 -13.28 -6.69 -6.34
CA GLU A 19 -12.24 -6.79 -7.37
C GLU A 19 -10.84 -6.53 -6.81
N ILE A 20 -10.67 -5.52 -5.96
CA ILE A 20 -9.41 -5.26 -5.25
C ILE A 20 -9.06 -6.45 -4.33
N ALA A 21 -10.01 -6.94 -3.54
CA ALA A 21 -9.78 -8.06 -2.62
C ALA A 21 -9.43 -9.38 -3.34
N SER A 22 -10.00 -9.61 -4.53
CA SER A 22 -9.69 -10.77 -5.36
C SER A 22 -8.36 -10.66 -6.12
N GLY A 23 -7.71 -9.49 -6.09
CA GLY A 23 -6.45 -9.24 -6.79
C GLY A 23 -6.59 -8.88 -8.27
N CYS A 24 -7.81 -8.62 -8.76
CA CYS A 24 -8.03 -8.06 -10.10
C CYS A 24 -7.35 -6.69 -10.26
N TYR A 25 -7.31 -5.92 -9.18
CA TYR A 25 -6.43 -4.75 -9.06
C TYR A 25 -5.49 -4.94 -7.88
N ARG A 26 -4.20 -4.88 -8.13
CA ARG A 26 -3.16 -5.04 -7.11
C ARG A 26 -2.86 -3.71 -6.43
N PRO A 27 -2.32 -3.71 -5.20
CA PRO A 27 -1.79 -2.51 -4.58
C PRO A 27 -0.86 -1.74 -5.52
N GLY A 28 -1.13 -0.44 -5.70
CA GLY A 28 -0.40 0.43 -6.63
C GLY A 28 -0.94 0.46 -8.06
N ASP A 29 -1.85 -0.43 -8.44
CA ASP A 29 -2.48 -0.40 -9.77
C ASP A 29 -3.38 0.83 -9.92
N LYS A 30 -3.42 1.35 -11.14
CA LYS A 30 -4.32 2.44 -11.51
C LYS A 30 -5.70 1.88 -11.84
N LEU A 31 -6.73 2.39 -11.17
CA LEU A 31 -8.11 2.07 -11.52
C LEU A 31 -8.52 2.71 -12.86
N PRO A 32 -9.50 2.14 -13.57
CA PRO A 32 -10.08 2.78 -14.75
C PRO A 32 -10.60 4.18 -14.43
N THR A 33 -10.60 5.08 -15.42
CA THR A 33 -11.05 6.46 -15.23
C THR A 33 -12.53 6.53 -14.89
N GLU A 34 -12.99 7.64 -14.28
CA GLU A 34 -14.42 7.86 -14.02
C GLU A 34 -15.28 7.63 -15.28
N ALA A 35 -14.80 8.06 -16.45
CA ALA A 35 -15.49 7.88 -17.72
C ALA A 35 -15.58 6.39 -18.12
N ALA A 36 -14.49 5.63 -17.97
CA ALA A 36 -14.47 4.19 -18.27
C ALA A 36 -15.37 3.41 -17.31
N LEU A 37 -15.32 3.72 -16.00
CA LEU A 37 -16.20 3.12 -15.00
C LEU A 37 -17.67 3.48 -15.25
N SER A 38 -17.95 4.73 -15.67
CA SER A 38 -19.31 5.15 -16.01
C SER A 38 -19.87 4.35 -17.19
N ALA A 39 -19.06 4.14 -18.23
CA ALA A 39 -19.43 3.30 -19.36
C ALA A 39 -19.61 1.83 -18.95
N ARG A 40 -18.72 1.30 -18.10
CA ARG A 40 -18.76 -0.07 -17.59
C ARG A 40 -20.03 -0.36 -16.79
N PHE A 41 -20.40 0.55 -15.90
CA PHE A 41 -21.55 0.37 -15.01
C PHE A 41 -22.86 0.93 -15.59
N GLY A 42 -22.82 1.63 -16.73
CA GLY A 42 -23.99 2.26 -17.35
C GLY A 42 -24.58 3.39 -16.50
N VAL A 43 -23.74 4.15 -15.80
CA VAL A 43 -24.17 5.19 -14.83
C VAL A 43 -23.59 6.56 -15.14
N ASN A 44 -24.14 7.59 -14.51
CA ASN A 44 -23.57 8.94 -14.53
C ASN A 44 -22.22 8.97 -13.77
N ARG A 45 -21.25 9.76 -14.29
CA ARG A 45 -19.95 10.04 -13.66
C ARG A 45 -20.05 10.50 -12.22
N HIS A 46 -21.10 11.24 -11.85
CA HIS A 46 -21.32 11.65 -10.46
C HIS A 46 -21.53 10.46 -9.52
N THR A 47 -22.24 9.42 -9.97
CA THR A 47 -22.47 8.19 -9.18
C THR A 47 -21.17 7.41 -8.98
N VAL A 48 -20.35 7.30 -10.03
CA VAL A 48 -19.02 6.69 -9.95
C VAL A 48 -18.12 7.47 -9.00
N ARG A 49 -18.11 8.80 -9.10
CA ARG A 49 -17.32 9.66 -8.22
C ARG A 49 -17.69 9.47 -6.76
N HIS A 50 -18.99 9.33 -6.45
CA HIS A 50 -19.45 8.99 -5.11
C HIS A 50 -18.94 7.63 -4.63
N ALA A 51 -18.97 6.61 -5.50
CA ALA A 51 -18.43 5.28 -5.17
C ALA A 51 -16.92 5.33 -4.91
N LEU A 52 -16.15 6.03 -5.76
CA LEU A 52 -14.71 6.22 -5.59
C LEU A 52 -14.38 7.03 -4.34
N ALA A 53 -15.17 8.06 -4.01
CA ALA A 53 -15.01 8.82 -2.77
C ALA A 53 -15.20 7.91 -1.54
N ALA A 54 -16.23 7.07 -1.53
CA ALA A 54 -16.46 6.12 -0.44
C ALA A 54 -15.31 5.11 -0.28
N LEU A 55 -14.73 4.62 -1.39
CA LEU A 55 -13.56 3.75 -1.35
C LEU A 55 -12.30 4.47 -0.86
N ALA A 56 -12.14 5.75 -1.20
CA ALA A 56 -11.04 6.57 -0.71
C ALA A 56 -11.15 6.84 0.79
N GLU A 57 -12.35 7.16 1.28
CA GLU A 57 -12.65 7.30 2.72
C GLU A 57 -12.39 5.99 3.49
N ALA A 58 -12.68 4.85 2.88
CA ALA A 58 -12.36 3.53 3.44
C ALA A 58 -10.86 3.17 3.34
N GLY A 59 -10.02 4.01 2.73
CA GLY A 59 -8.59 3.76 2.57
C GLY A 59 -8.23 2.68 1.56
N ALA A 60 -9.17 2.20 0.75
CA ALA A 60 -8.93 1.17 -0.26
C ALA A 60 -8.22 1.72 -1.50
N ILE A 61 -8.37 3.01 -1.77
CA ILE A 61 -7.79 3.72 -2.92
C ILE A 61 -7.30 5.10 -2.51
N HIS A 62 -6.45 5.71 -3.35
CA HIS A 62 -6.02 7.10 -3.21
C HIS A 62 -5.96 7.79 -4.57
N ALA A 63 -6.28 9.09 -4.60
CA ALA A 63 -6.21 9.89 -5.81
C ALA A 63 -4.87 10.65 -5.88
N ARG A 64 -4.25 10.65 -7.07
CA ARG A 64 -3.06 11.46 -7.38
C ARG A 64 -3.45 12.49 -8.43
N ARG A 65 -3.34 13.78 -8.06
CA ARG A 65 -3.71 14.91 -8.92
C ARG A 65 -3.05 14.81 -10.29
N GLY A 66 -3.85 14.86 -11.35
CA GLY A 66 -3.40 14.74 -12.75
C GLY A 66 -3.02 13.32 -13.21
N ALA A 67 -2.88 12.35 -12.31
CA ALA A 67 -2.46 11.00 -12.65
C ALA A 67 -3.58 9.96 -12.59
N GLY A 68 -4.59 10.15 -11.73
CA GLY A 68 -5.76 9.27 -11.60
C GLY A 68 -5.93 8.70 -10.20
N VAL A 69 -6.62 7.57 -10.10
CA VAL A 69 -6.95 6.88 -8.84
C VAL A 69 -6.21 5.55 -8.81
N PHE A 70 -5.62 5.22 -7.67
CA PHE A 70 -4.76 4.05 -7.49
C PHE A 70 -5.21 3.22 -6.29
N VAL A 71 -5.06 1.90 -6.35
CA VAL A 71 -5.31 1.01 -5.22
C VAL A 71 -4.31 1.33 -4.12
N ALA A 72 -4.81 1.55 -2.91
CA ALA A 72 -3.97 1.83 -1.76
C ALA A 72 -3.09 0.63 -1.45
N THR A 73 -1.84 0.90 -1.13
CA THR A 73 -0.99 -0.11 -0.50
C THR A 73 -1.33 -0.10 0.97
N ALA A 74 -1.93 -1.18 1.47
CA ALA A 74 -2.19 -1.32 2.90
C ALA A 74 -0.86 -1.13 3.65
N PRO A 75 -0.77 -0.13 4.56
CA PRO A 75 0.38 -0.01 5.44
C PRO A 75 0.61 -1.36 6.12
N THR A 76 1.86 -1.81 6.14
CA THR A 76 2.19 -2.98 6.95
C THR A 76 2.08 -2.57 8.40
N ASP A 77 1.20 -3.20 9.16
CA ASP A 77 1.25 -3.10 10.61
C ASP A 77 2.57 -3.76 11.05
N TYR A 78 3.59 -2.90 11.23
CA TYR A 78 4.95 -3.31 11.48
C TYR A 78 5.27 -2.93 12.93
N PRO A 79 5.23 -3.89 13.87
CA PRO A 79 5.43 -3.58 15.27
C PRO A 79 6.84 -3.02 15.46
N LEU A 80 6.92 -1.76 15.91
CA LEU A 80 8.16 -1.12 16.33
C LEU A 80 8.35 -1.36 17.82
N GLY A 81 9.53 -1.83 18.20
CA GLY A 81 9.87 -2.12 19.59
C GLY A 81 11.39 -2.18 19.80
N ARG A 82 11.83 -2.39 21.05
CA ARG A 82 13.26 -2.37 21.43
C ARG A 82 14.10 -3.44 20.71
N ARG A 83 13.49 -4.51 20.22
CA ARG A 83 14.10 -5.54 19.37
C ARG A 83 13.13 -5.90 18.26
N VAL A 84 13.33 -5.32 17.08
CA VAL A 84 12.57 -5.67 15.88
C VAL A 84 13.33 -6.69 15.04
N ARG A 85 12.64 -7.76 14.63
CA ARG A 85 13.17 -8.79 13.74
C ARG A 85 12.39 -8.72 12.44
N PHE A 86 12.93 -8.01 11.44
CA PHE A 86 12.26 -7.79 10.15
C PHE A 86 11.65 -9.07 9.57
N HIS A 87 12.43 -10.15 9.49
CA HIS A 87 11.98 -11.42 8.93
C HIS A 87 10.75 -11.98 9.67
N GLN A 88 10.74 -11.94 11.00
CA GLN A 88 9.62 -12.43 11.82
C GLN A 88 8.39 -11.52 11.70
N ASN A 89 8.58 -10.20 11.70
CA ASN A 89 7.49 -9.23 11.59
C ASN A 89 6.78 -9.35 10.23
N VAL A 90 7.55 -9.50 9.15
CA VAL A 90 6.99 -9.66 7.79
C VAL A 90 6.21 -10.98 7.68
N LEU A 91 6.77 -12.10 8.19
CA LEU A 91 6.06 -13.39 8.23
C LEU A 91 4.77 -13.32 9.05
N ALA A 92 4.80 -12.69 10.22
CA ALA A 92 3.62 -12.52 11.07
C ALA A 92 2.51 -11.69 10.38
N SER A 93 2.88 -10.80 9.45
CA SER A 93 1.93 -10.04 8.63
C SER A 93 1.38 -10.82 7.41
N GLY A 94 1.68 -12.12 7.29
CA GLY A 94 1.25 -12.96 6.18
C GLY A 94 2.03 -12.74 4.88
N ARG A 95 3.21 -12.11 4.95
CA ARG A 95 4.07 -11.81 3.80
C ARG A 95 5.34 -12.65 3.82
N THR A 96 5.92 -12.89 2.65
CA THR A 96 7.21 -13.57 2.54
C THR A 96 8.34 -12.54 2.49
N PRO A 97 9.24 -12.49 3.49
CA PRO A 97 10.40 -11.60 3.43
C PRO A 97 11.38 -12.07 2.37
N SER A 98 11.96 -11.12 1.67
CA SER A 98 13.09 -11.34 0.75
C SER A 98 14.21 -10.35 1.08
N ARG A 99 15.43 -10.70 0.70
CA ARG A 99 16.60 -9.82 0.84
C ARG A 99 17.37 -9.83 -0.47
N GLU A 100 17.61 -8.65 -1.00
CA GLU A 100 18.59 -8.40 -2.05
C GLU A 100 19.74 -7.59 -1.45
N ILE A 101 20.97 -8.08 -1.61
CA ILE A 101 22.16 -7.37 -1.10
C ILE A 101 22.60 -6.38 -2.17
N LEU A 102 22.35 -5.10 -1.94
CA LEU A 102 22.78 -4.03 -2.85
C LEU A 102 24.28 -3.72 -2.72
N ARG A 103 24.81 -3.81 -1.51
CA ARG A 103 26.22 -3.59 -1.18
C ARG A 103 26.57 -4.44 0.05
N LEU A 104 27.79 -4.98 0.04
CA LEU A 104 28.37 -5.66 1.19
C LEU A 104 29.87 -5.44 1.17
N GLU A 105 30.39 -4.70 2.13
CA GLU A 105 31.82 -4.45 2.28
C GLU A 105 32.26 -4.45 3.74
N THR A 106 33.56 -4.58 3.95
CA THR A 106 34.18 -4.37 5.26
C THR A 106 35.22 -3.27 5.11
N ARG A 107 35.08 -2.19 5.86
CA ARG A 107 35.97 -1.04 5.79
C ARG A 107 36.22 -0.45 7.17
N ALA A 108 37.20 0.46 7.26
CA ALA A 108 37.39 1.27 8.45
C ALA A 108 36.18 2.18 8.68
N SER A 109 35.76 2.32 9.95
CA SER A 109 34.67 3.19 10.37
C SER A 109 35.06 4.65 10.20
N ASP A 110 34.10 5.49 9.77
CA ASP A 110 34.25 6.93 9.87
C ASP A 110 34.06 7.42 11.32
N THR A 111 34.23 8.73 11.55
CA THR A 111 34.09 9.34 12.88
C THR A 111 32.67 9.18 13.45
N ARG A 112 31.64 9.32 12.62
CA ARG A 112 30.23 9.23 13.07
C ARG A 112 29.87 7.79 13.43
N GLU A 113 30.31 6.83 12.62
CA GLU A 113 30.13 5.41 12.88
C GLU A 113 30.87 4.98 14.16
N ALA A 114 32.12 5.44 14.34
CA ALA A 114 32.90 5.15 15.54
C ALA A 114 32.23 5.69 16.81
N GLU A 115 31.75 6.94 16.79
CA GLU A 115 31.03 7.53 17.91
C GLU A 115 29.69 6.83 18.18
N ALA A 116 28.87 6.62 17.14
CA ALA A 116 27.53 6.04 17.28
C ALA A 116 27.56 4.58 17.75
N LEU A 117 28.57 3.82 17.34
CA LEU A 117 28.74 2.41 17.69
C LEU A 117 29.70 2.21 18.88
N ALA A 118 30.23 3.29 19.47
CA ALA A 118 31.24 3.26 20.53
C ALA A 118 32.46 2.39 20.17
N LEU A 119 32.93 2.51 18.93
CA LEU A 119 34.11 1.83 18.41
C LEU A 119 35.35 2.72 18.49
N ARG A 120 36.53 2.11 18.39
CA ARG A 120 37.76 2.86 18.19
C ARG A 120 37.76 3.47 16.78
N PRO A 121 38.29 4.69 16.59
CA PRO A 121 38.46 5.27 15.26
C PRO A 121 39.19 4.31 14.31
N GLY A 122 38.62 4.09 13.12
CA GLY A 122 39.15 3.17 12.11
C GLY A 122 38.89 1.67 12.37
N ALA A 123 38.09 1.30 13.37
CA ALA A 123 37.68 -0.08 13.58
C ALA A 123 36.92 -0.63 12.36
N ALA A 124 37.01 -1.94 12.12
CA ALA A 124 36.32 -2.56 11.00
C ALA A 124 34.79 -2.55 11.20
N VAL A 125 34.06 -2.06 10.21
CA VAL A 125 32.60 -2.07 10.14
C VAL A 125 32.14 -2.81 8.88
N HIS A 126 31.02 -3.53 9.00
CA HIS A 126 30.35 -4.19 7.89
C HIS A 126 29.21 -3.31 7.41
N VAL A 127 29.23 -2.95 6.13
CA VAL A 127 28.25 -2.07 5.47
C VAL A 127 27.58 -2.80 4.34
#